data_AF-A0A965QGN9-F1
#
_entry.id   AF-A0A965QGN9-F1
#
_cell.length_a   1.000
_cell.length_b   1.000
_cell.length_c   1.000
_cell.angle_alpha   90.00
_cell.angle_beta   90.00
_cell.angle_gamma   90.00
#
_symmetry.space_group_name_H-M   'P 1'
#
loop_
_entity.id
_entity.type
_entity.pdbx_description
1 polymer ?
#
loop_
_entity_poly.entity_id
_entity_poly.type
_entity_poly.pdbx_seq_one_letter_code
_entity_poly.pdbx_strand_id
1 'polypeptide(L)'
;MDMDNVESFKQQMKEFDGTLPEISVSFASAEGLKKAIGILIANANLAASSMAREGSRKRELLSDKYTLQEIIEMIHSGRHLLLKKSYGLPDLGLGVVEDTLRIDFKPGEEWSDEQIERLADVLRKLRDRTGASDIFLDEMQEHFSAPSLSGFQELVCE
;
A
#
# COMPACT_ATOMS: atom_id res chain seq x y z
N MET A 1 0.19 3.18 -16.15
CA MET A 1 -0.70 4.06 -15.36
C MET A 1 -0.31 5.50 -15.65
N ASP A 2 -1.25 6.37 -16.03
CA ASP A 2 -0.97 7.80 -16.21
C ASP A 2 -1.33 8.56 -14.93
N MET A 3 -0.44 8.48 -13.95
CA MET A 3 -0.59 9.23 -12.70
C MET A 3 -0.30 10.73 -12.87
N ASP A 4 0.25 11.16 -14.00
CA ASP A 4 0.47 12.58 -14.30
C ASP A 4 -0.84 13.23 -14.79
N ASN A 5 -1.74 12.45 -15.39
CA ASN A 5 -3.13 12.81 -15.64
C ASN A 5 -4.06 12.31 -14.52
N VAL A 6 -4.25 13.13 -13.48
CA VAL A 6 -5.10 12.82 -12.31
C VAL A 6 -6.51 12.37 -12.69
N GLU A 7 -7.13 12.97 -13.71
CA GLU A 7 -8.50 12.61 -14.11
C GLU A 7 -8.55 11.22 -14.74
N SER A 8 -7.54 10.87 -15.54
CA SER A 8 -7.39 9.51 -16.05
C SER A 8 -7.13 8.50 -14.92
N PHE A 9 -6.32 8.87 -13.93
CA PHE A 9 -6.05 8.02 -12.77
C PHE A 9 -7.31 7.80 -11.92
N LYS A 10 -8.10 8.86 -11.65
CA LYS A 10 -9.40 8.76 -10.97
C LYS A 10 -10.35 7.82 -11.68
N GLN A 11 -10.43 7.92 -13.01
CA GLN A 11 -11.29 7.05 -13.81
C GLN A 11 -10.86 5.58 -13.69
N GLN A 12 -9.57 5.29 -13.82
CA GLN A 12 -9.02 3.94 -13.61
C GLN A 12 -9.33 3.40 -12.22
N MET A 13 -9.19 4.23 -11.18
CA MET A 13 -9.46 3.85 -9.80
C MET A 13 -10.94 3.55 -9.53
N LYS A 14 -11.86 4.19 -10.29
CA LYS A 14 -13.32 3.98 -10.21
C LYS A 14 -13.79 2.75 -11.01
N GLU A 15 -12.98 2.24 -11.92
CA GLU A 15 -13.29 1.07 -12.75
C GLU A 15 -12.99 -0.26 -12.06
N PHE A 16 -12.28 -0.23 -10.92
CA PHE A 16 -12.04 -1.44 -10.14
C PHE A 16 -13.31 -1.99 -9.49
N ASP A 17 -13.54 -3.27 -9.70
CA ASP A 17 -14.75 -4.03 -9.36
C ASP A 17 -14.78 -4.59 -7.93
N GLY A 18 -13.87 -4.13 -7.06
CA GLY A 18 -13.74 -4.65 -5.69
C GLY A 18 -12.69 -5.76 -5.53
N THR A 19 -11.98 -6.11 -6.61
CA THR A 19 -10.69 -6.82 -6.53
C THR A 19 -9.68 -6.02 -5.67
N LEU A 20 -8.63 -6.68 -5.19
CA LEU A 20 -7.49 -6.03 -4.52
C LEU A 20 -6.41 -5.75 -5.59
N PRO A 21 -6.47 -4.60 -6.31
CA PRO A 21 -5.39 -4.19 -7.19
C PRO A 21 -4.12 -3.87 -6.39
N GLU A 22 -3.00 -4.00 -7.10
CA GLU A 22 -1.66 -3.77 -6.58
C GLU A 22 -0.99 -2.68 -7.42
N ILE A 23 -0.30 -1.74 -6.78
CA ILE A 23 0.67 -0.88 -7.46
C ILE A 23 2.06 -1.41 -7.17
N SER A 24 2.75 -1.79 -8.23
CA SER A 24 4.16 -2.20 -8.19
C SER A 24 5.06 -1.01 -8.44
N VAL A 25 6.00 -0.79 -7.52
CA VAL A 25 7.05 0.23 -7.63
C VAL A 25 8.41 -0.47 -7.58
N SER A 26 9.12 -0.49 -8.69
CA SER A 26 10.43 -1.13 -8.80
C SER A 26 11.56 -0.14 -8.54
N PHE A 27 12.58 -0.58 -7.81
CA PHE A 27 13.74 0.25 -7.45
C PHE A 27 15.03 -0.34 -7.97
N ALA A 28 15.92 0.51 -8.47
CA ALA A 28 17.28 0.11 -8.86
C ALA A 28 18.22 -0.10 -7.66
N SER A 29 17.77 0.21 -6.43
CA SER A 29 18.58 0.03 -5.22
C SER A 29 17.72 -0.12 -3.97
N ALA A 30 18.24 -0.87 -3.01
CA ALA A 30 17.64 -1.02 -1.68
C ALA A 30 17.47 0.33 -0.95
N GLU A 31 18.34 1.32 -1.22
CA GLU A 31 18.22 2.65 -0.62
C GLU A 31 16.99 3.42 -1.13
N GLY A 32 16.68 3.29 -2.43
CA GLY A 32 15.44 3.84 -3.01
C GLY A 32 14.20 3.24 -2.37
N LEU A 33 14.19 1.91 -2.22
CA LEU A 33 13.11 1.18 -1.58
C LEU A 33 12.89 1.61 -0.11
N LYS A 34 13.97 1.71 0.69
CA LYS A 34 13.88 2.19 2.07
C LYS A 34 13.31 3.61 2.17
N LYS A 35 13.74 4.51 1.28
CA LYS A 35 13.20 5.87 1.19
C LYS A 35 11.72 5.87 0.84
N ALA A 36 11.28 5.00 -0.06
CA ALA A 36 9.88 4.87 -0.44
C ALA A 36 8.99 4.46 0.75
N ILE A 37 9.41 3.43 1.49
CA ILE A 37 8.73 2.99 2.71
C ILE A 37 8.65 4.13 3.73
N GLY A 38 9.75 4.86 3.91
CA GLY A 38 9.79 6.05 4.78
C GLY A 38 8.80 7.14 4.37
N ILE A 39 8.67 7.43 3.07
CA ILE A 39 7.69 8.40 2.54
C ILE A 39 6.27 7.95 2.83
N LEU A 40 5.94 6.67 2.61
CA LEU A 40 4.60 6.15 2.85
C LEU A 40 4.22 6.19 4.33
N ILE A 41 5.12 5.74 5.21
CA ILE A 41 4.92 5.79 6.66
C ILE A 41 4.75 7.22 7.15
N ALA A 42 5.54 8.17 6.63
CA ALA A 42 5.42 9.58 7.01
C ALA A 42 4.09 10.22 6.59
N ASN A 43 3.36 9.63 5.63
CA ASN A 43 2.03 10.08 5.23
C ASN A 43 0.89 9.26 5.88
N ALA A 44 1.20 8.29 6.74
CA ALA A 44 0.22 7.41 7.38
C ALA A 44 0.12 7.64 8.90
N ASN A 45 -0.95 7.13 9.53
CA ASN A 45 -1.06 7.11 10.99
C ASN A 45 -0.44 5.81 11.50
N LEU A 46 0.85 5.87 11.85
CA LEU A 46 1.60 4.69 12.28
C LEU A 46 1.04 4.07 13.56
N ALA A 47 0.50 4.88 14.49
CA ALA A 47 -0.06 4.40 15.75
C ALA A 47 -1.31 3.53 15.55
N ALA A 48 -2.08 3.78 14.49
CA ALA A 48 -3.23 2.98 14.09
C ALA A 48 -2.86 1.83 13.12
N SER A 49 -1.62 1.79 12.64
CA SER A 49 -1.16 0.82 11.66
C SER A 49 -0.76 -0.49 12.32
N SER A 50 -0.78 -1.57 11.52
CA SER A 50 -0.50 -2.92 12.01
C SER A 50 0.34 -3.70 11.04
N MET A 51 1.05 -4.71 11.52
CA MET A 51 1.73 -5.67 10.67
C MET A 51 1.24 -7.09 10.86
N ALA A 52 1.31 -7.85 9.79
CA ALA A 52 1.04 -9.27 9.76
C ALA A 52 2.16 -10.00 9.03
N ARG A 53 2.40 -11.26 9.38
CA ARG A 53 3.13 -12.16 8.49
C ARG A 53 2.19 -12.60 7.37
N GLU A 54 2.71 -12.80 6.17
CA GLU A 54 1.93 -13.43 5.09
C GLU A 54 1.27 -14.73 5.56
N GLY A 55 -0.01 -14.92 5.19
CA GLY A 55 -0.82 -16.07 5.61
C GLY A 55 -1.22 -16.10 7.10
N SER A 56 -0.82 -15.12 7.91
CA SER A 56 -1.22 -15.02 9.31
C SER A 56 -2.49 -14.21 9.50
N ARG A 57 -3.42 -14.72 10.32
CA ARG A 57 -4.57 -13.94 10.83
C ARG A 57 -4.20 -13.01 11.99
N LYS A 58 -3.04 -13.21 12.61
CA LYS A 58 -2.57 -12.36 13.71
C LYS A 58 -1.94 -11.08 13.17
N ARG A 59 -2.41 -9.94 13.70
CA ARG A 59 -1.88 -8.61 13.46
C ARG A 59 -1.31 -8.03 14.74
N GLU A 60 -0.21 -7.30 14.61
CA GLU A 60 0.43 -6.57 15.69
C GLU A 60 0.38 -5.07 15.40
N LEU A 61 -0.15 -4.28 16.35
CA LEU A 61 -0.16 -2.81 16.26
C LEU A 61 1.26 -2.26 16.38
N LEU A 62 1.58 -1.25 15.56
CA LEU A 62 2.91 -0.65 15.50
C LEU A 62 3.19 0.44 16.54
N SER A 63 2.17 0.93 17.25
CA SER A 63 2.23 1.96 18.31
C SER A 63 3.58 2.05 19.02
N ASP A 64 4.31 3.17 18.98
CA ASP A 64 5.59 3.55 19.66
C ASP A 64 6.64 2.47 19.99
N LYS A 65 6.47 1.25 19.48
CA LYS A 65 7.21 0.02 19.80
C LYS A 65 8.32 -0.22 18.81
N TYR A 66 8.17 0.34 17.60
CA TYR A 66 9.06 0.13 16.50
C TYR A 66 9.50 1.47 15.92
N THR A 67 10.80 1.57 15.70
CA THR A 67 11.41 2.59 14.87
C THR A 67 11.09 2.36 13.40
N LEU A 68 11.24 3.40 12.58
CA LEU A 68 11.10 3.30 11.13
C LEU A 68 12.03 2.23 10.53
N GLN A 69 13.26 2.13 11.04
CA GLN A 69 14.24 1.15 10.57
C GLN A 69 13.79 -0.29 10.87
N GLU A 70 13.25 -0.55 12.06
CA GLU A 70 12.70 -1.86 12.41
C GLU A 70 11.50 -2.23 11.52
N ILE A 71 10.62 -1.26 11.22
CA ILE A 71 9.48 -1.50 10.32
C ILE A 71 9.95 -1.87 8.91
N ILE A 72 10.92 -1.13 8.38
CA ILE A 72 11.54 -1.42 7.08
C ILE A 72 12.13 -2.84 7.06
N GLU A 73 12.90 -3.21 8.08
CA GLU A 73 13.51 -4.54 8.18
C GLU A 73 12.45 -5.65 8.25
N MET A 74 11.38 -5.40 9.00
CA MET A 74 10.29 -6.35 9.11
C MET A 74 9.55 -6.55 7.78
N ILE A 75 9.28 -5.49 7.02
CA ILE A 75 8.67 -5.61 5.69
C ILE A 75 9.58 -6.39 4.75
N HIS A 76 10.87 -6.06 4.73
CA HIS A 76 11.87 -6.80 3.94
C HIS A 76 11.98 -8.29 4.34
N SER A 77 11.65 -8.65 5.59
CA SER A 77 11.63 -10.04 6.06
C SER A 77 10.37 -10.82 5.67
N GLY A 78 9.52 -10.27 4.81
CA GLY A 78 8.26 -10.89 4.36
C GLY A 78 7.08 -10.64 5.30
N ARG A 79 7.09 -9.52 6.04
CA ARG A 79 5.90 -9.04 6.74
C ARG A 79 5.16 -8.02 5.87
N HIS A 80 3.84 -8.04 5.98
CA HIS A 80 2.95 -7.07 5.35
C HIS A 80 2.59 -5.98 6.35
N LEU A 81 2.70 -4.73 5.93
CA LEU A 81 2.31 -3.56 6.70
C LEU A 81 0.98 -3.02 6.20
N LEU A 82 -0.02 -2.98 7.07
CA LEU A 82 -1.26 -2.25 6.83
C LEU A 82 -1.12 -0.83 7.40
N LEU A 83 -0.99 0.14 6.50
CA LEU A 83 -1.09 1.55 6.81
C LEU A 83 -2.57 1.95 6.90
N LYS A 84 -2.95 2.54 8.03
CA LYS A 84 -4.31 3.05 8.22
C LYS A 84 -4.48 4.48 7.71
N LYS A 85 -5.70 4.76 7.22
CA LYS A 85 -6.18 6.05 6.73
C LYS A 85 -5.70 7.18 7.62
N SER A 86 -4.96 8.10 7.01
CA SER A 86 -4.44 9.30 7.66
C SER A 86 -4.14 10.35 6.64
N TYR A 87 -4.30 11.63 7.00
CA TYR A 87 -3.99 12.78 6.13
C TYR A 87 -4.58 12.65 4.70
N GLY A 88 -5.78 12.10 4.58
CA GLY A 88 -6.43 11.89 3.30
C GLY A 88 -5.85 10.74 2.45
N LEU A 89 -4.92 9.92 2.94
CA LEU A 89 -4.60 8.65 2.29
C LEU A 89 -5.60 7.56 2.66
N PRO A 90 -5.94 6.66 1.74
CA PRO A 90 -6.72 5.47 2.05
C PRO A 90 -5.92 4.44 2.86
N ASP A 91 -6.59 3.39 3.33
CA ASP A 91 -5.91 2.21 3.87
C ASP A 91 -5.07 1.55 2.77
N LEU A 92 -3.80 1.26 3.05
CA LEU A 92 -2.86 0.65 2.11
C LEU A 92 -2.17 -0.56 2.76
N GLY A 93 -2.10 -1.67 2.04
CA GLY A 93 -1.21 -2.78 2.36
C GLY A 93 0.15 -2.57 1.68
N LEU A 94 1.24 -2.82 2.38
CA LEU A 94 2.59 -2.75 1.85
C LEU A 94 3.28 -4.10 2.00
N GLY A 95 3.90 -4.56 0.92
CA GLY A 95 4.77 -5.74 0.88
C GLY A 95 6.03 -5.45 0.07
N VAL A 96 7.09 -6.20 0.31
CA VAL A 96 8.31 -6.14 -0.49
C VAL A 96 8.58 -7.53 -1.06
N VAL A 97 8.74 -7.59 -2.37
CA VAL A 97 9.18 -8.80 -3.09
C VAL A 97 10.38 -8.40 -3.92
N GLU A 98 11.53 -8.97 -3.60
CA GLU A 98 12.82 -8.61 -4.20
C GLU A 98 13.08 -7.09 -4.07
N ASP A 99 13.28 -6.39 -5.19
CA ASP A 99 13.50 -4.94 -5.24
C ASP A 99 12.22 -4.15 -5.60
N THR A 100 11.04 -4.75 -5.40
CA THR A 100 9.73 -4.14 -5.71
C THR A 100 8.91 -3.94 -4.43
N LEU A 101 8.46 -2.70 -4.24
CA LEU A 101 7.42 -2.38 -3.26
C LEU A 101 6.06 -2.60 -3.89
N ARG A 102 5.25 -3.43 -3.23
CA ARG A 102 3.86 -3.68 -3.57
C ARG A 102 2.97 -2.87 -2.66
N ILE A 103 2.04 -2.15 -3.27
CA ILE A 103 1.06 -1.32 -2.57
C ILE A 103 -0.32 -1.87 -2.91
N ASP A 104 -0.85 -2.69 -2.01
CA ASP A 104 -2.20 -3.25 -2.11
C ASP A 104 -3.21 -2.22 -1.65
N PHE A 105 -4.32 -2.12 -2.36
CA PHE A 105 -5.44 -1.30 -1.94
C PHE A 105 -6.76 -1.95 -2.27
N LYS A 106 -7.79 -1.62 -1.49
CA LYS A 106 -9.15 -2.08 -1.74
C LYS A 106 -9.99 -0.90 -2.25
N PRO A 107 -10.12 -0.72 -3.57
CA PRO A 107 -11.18 0.10 -4.13
C PRO A 107 -12.48 -0.65 -3.89
N GLY A 108 -13.50 -0.02 -3.35
CA GLY A 108 -14.74 -0.76 -3.09
C GLY A 108 -15.77 -0.14 -2.17
N GLU A 109 -15.54 1.04 -1.60
CA GLU A 109 -16.59 2.00 -1.23
C GLU A 109 -15.92 3.27 -0.69
N GLU A 110 -16.23 4.42 -1.29
CA GLU A 110 -15.95 5.77 -0.78
C GLU A 110 -14.48 6.24 -0.67
N TRP A 111 -13.61 5.95 -1.64
CA TRP A 111 -12.44 6.82 -1.79
C TRP A 111 -12.91 8.15 -2.37
N SER A 112 -12.74 9.23 -1.61
CA SER A 112 -13.00 10.57 -2.15
C SER A 112 -11.98 10.89 -3.25
N ASP A 113 -12.34 11.80 -4.16
CA ASP A 113 -11.41 12.29 -5.18
C ASP A 113 -10.13 12.85 -4.54
N GLU A 114 -10.23 13.46 -3.35
CA GLU A 114 -9.08 13.92 -2.54
C GLU A 114 -8.15 12.77 -2.14
N GLN A 115 -8.71 11.60 -1.77
CA GLN A 115 -7.88 10.44 -1.43
C GLN A 115 -7.15 9.87 -2.64
N ILE A 116 -7.79 9.86 -3.80
CA ILE A 116 -7.19 9.43 -5.05
C ILE A 116 -6.08 10.41 -5.47
N GLU A 117 -6.35 11.71 -5.40
CA GLU A 117 -5.35 12.76 -5.66
C GLU A 117 -4.14 12.64 -4.73
N ARG A 118 -4.40 12.38 -3.44
CA ARG A 118 -3.34 12.21 -2.45
C ARG A 118 -2.49 10.98 -2.75
N LEU A 119 -3.10 9.87 -3.17
CA LEU A 119 -2.36 8.70 -3.61
C LEU A 119 -1.50 9.02 -4.83
N ALA A 120 -2.06 9.68 -5.85
CA ALA A 120 -1.30 10.10 -7.04
C ALA A 120 -0.09 10.97 -6.66
N ASP A 121 -0.27 11.94 -5.77
CA ASP A 121 0.81 12.79 -5.27
C ASP A 121 1.89 12.01 -4.52
N VAL A 122 1.51 11.00 -3.75
CA VAL A 122 2.47 10.11 -3.08
C VAL A 122 3.24 9.29 -4.11
N LEU A 123 2.58 8.69 -5.10
CA LEU A 123 3.24 7.93 -6.16
C LEU A 123 4.22 8.79 -6.97
N ARG A 124 3.87 10.04 -7.27
CA ARG A 124 4.80 11.02 -7.88
C ARG A 124 6.00 11.29 -6.98
N LYS A 125 5.79 11.51 -5.67
CA LYS A 125 6.89 11.67 -4.71
C LYS A 125 7.78 10.44 -4.64
N LEU A 126 7.21 9.24 -4.76
CA LEU A 126 8.01 8.01 -4.84
C LEU A 126 8.89 8.07 -6.08
N ARG A 127 8.31 8.23 -7.28
CA ARG A 127 9.07 8.37 -8.54
C ARG A 127 10.22 9.38 -8.41
N ASP A 128 9.90 10.59 -7.99
CA ASP A 128 10.81 11.73 -8.08
C ASP A 128 11.91 11.72 -6.99
N ARG A 129 11.67 11.07 -5.84
CA ARG A 129 12.56 11.19 -4.66
C ARG A 129 13.30 9.91 -4.28
N THR A 130 12.98 8.80 -4.92
CA THR A 130 13.52 7.49 -4.54
C THR A 130 14.31 6.81 -5.66
N GLY A 131 14.22 7.32 -6.89
CA GLY A 131 14.82 6.69 -8.06
C GLY A 131 14.09 5.40 -8.47
N ALA A 132 12.77 5.34 -8.26
CA ALA A 132 11.95 4.26 -8.79
C ALA A 132 12.09 4.22 -10.32
N SER A 133 12.36 3.04 -10.87
CA SER A 133 12.53 2.86 -12.32
C SER A 133 11.18 2.79 -13.01
N ASP A 134 10.22 2.13 -12.38
CA ASP A 134 8.91 1.84 -12.95
C ASP A 134 7.84 1.90 -11.85
N ILE A 135 6.67 2.45 -12.20
CA ILE A 135 5.46 2.39 -11.39
C ILE A 135 4.31 1.97 -12.29
N PHE A 136 3.70 0.83 -11.99
CA PHE A 136 2.60 0.30 -12.78
C PHE A 136 1.50 -0.27 -11.90
N LEU A 137 0.31 -0.30 -12.48
CA LEU A 137 -0.88 -0.85 -11.88
C LEU A 137 -0.94 -2.31 -12.32
N ASP A 138 -0.82 -3.22 -11.37
CA ASP A 138 -1.04 -4.63 -11.60
C ASP A 138 -2.50 -4.96 -11.30
N GLU A 139 -3.21 -5.33 -12.35
CA GLU A 139 -4.46 -6.04 -12.21
C GLU A 139 -4.09 -7.47 -11.83
N MET A 140 -4.35 -7.86 -10.58
CA MET A 140 -4.22 -9.25 -10.15
C MET A 140 -5.13 -10.14 -11.00
N GLN A 141 -4.62 -10.71 -12.11
CA GLN A 141 -5.22 -11.89 -12.72
C GLN A 141 -5.05 -13.05 -11.75
N GLU A 142 -6.18 -13.64 -11.36
CA GLU A 142 -6.35 -14.71 -10.38
C GLU A 142 -5.22 -15.76 -10.34
N HIS A 143 -4.28 -15.65 -9.40
CA HIS A 143 -3.43 -16.79 -8.99
C HIS A 143 -3.18 -16.84 -7.47
N PHE A 144 -4.14 -16.37 -6.66
CA PHE A 144 -4.22 -16.79 -5.26
C PHE A 144 -5.37 -17.79 -5.08
N SER A 145 -5.02 -19.07 -5.07
CA SER A 145 -5.78 -20.06 -4.29
C SER A 145 -5.56 -19.75 -2.80
N ALA A 146 -6.13 -18.66 -2.32
CA ALA A 146 -6.27 -18.36 -0.89
C ALA A 146 -7.72 -18.65 -0.50
N PRO A 147 -7.98 -19.29 0.66
CA PRO A 147 -9.34 -19.58 1.10
C PRO A 147 -10.11 -18.26 1.25
N SER A 148 -11.22 -18.17 0.52
CA SER A 148 -12.25 -17.12 0.50
C SER A 148 -12.10 -15.99 1.52
N LEU A 149 -12.10 -14.74 1.04
CA LEU A 149 -12.25 -13.49 1.79
C LEU A 149 -13.64 -13.33 2.46
N SER A 150 -14.25 -14.42 2.96
CA SER A 150 -15.42 -14.35 3.84
C SER A 150 -15.09 -13.75 5.22
N GLY A 151 -13.80 -13.53 5.53
CA GLY A 151 -13.35 -12.93 6.80
C GLY A 151 -13.18 -11.40 6.80
N PHE A 152 -13.48 -10.70 5.70
CA PHE A 152 -13.37 -9.22 5.66
C PHE A 152 -14.67 -8.49 6.05
N GLN A 153 -15.76 -9.20 6.34
CA GLN A 153 -17.06 -8.59 6.68
C GLN A 153 -17.37 -8.46 8.18
N GLU A 154 -16.54 -8.96 9.10
CA GLU A 154 -16.88 -8.97 10.55
C GLU A 154 -16.11 -7.92 11.39
N LEU A 155 -15.80 -6.74 10.86
CA LEU A 155 -15.14 -5.70 11.68
C LEU A 155 -15.59 -4.27 11.38
N VAL A 156 -16.90 -4.12 11.15
CA VAL A 156 -17.62 -2.85 11.33
C VAL A 156 -18.87 -3.17 12.15
N CYS A 157 -18.71 -3.27 13.47
CA CYS A 157 -19.69 -3.09 14.55
C CYS A 157 -19.21 -3.87 15.78
N GLU A 158 -18.37 -3.25 16.61
CA GLU A 158 -18.49 -3.29 18.08
C GLU A 158 -18.04 -1.94 18.64
#